data_AF-A0A935E4Q6-F1
#
_entry.id   AF-A0A935E4Q6-F1
#
_cell.length_a   1.000
_cell.length_b   1.000
_cell.length_c   1.000
_cell.angle_alpha   90.00
_cell.angle_beta   90.00
_cell.angle_gamma   90.00
#
_symmetry.space_group_name_H-M   'P 1'
#
loop_
_entity.id
_entity.type
_entity.pdbx_description
1 polymer ?
#
loop_
_entity_poly.entity_id
_entity_poly.type
_entity_poly.pdbx_seq_one_letter_code
_entity_poly.pdbx_strand_id
1 'polypeptide(L)'
;MLSVELALALGLAAAFAPRLPHLRRRYDATALSPITRRPEADPGDEALKARLNAWVRDGAGSGAALLPWATAHLPTPLSRLQLPDGQENAVRHFGYRLAGYHQLDERGRLGGILYRIGVQMRPLLWFLPRRPDEPWDDAWLDEVDDNRLAALARWIPRRPTLIVLDRLSASRVEQIAAALGTAAGKAEHPIRLLVLKAKTTQPHRARGEKP
;
A
#
# COMPACT_ATOMS: atom_id res chain seq x y z
N MET A 1 -34.39 32.23 -3.75
CA MET A 1 -33.52 31.29 -3.00
C MET A 1 -33.12 30.07 -3.84
N LEU A 2 -34.00 29.52 -4.70
CA LEU A 2 -33.68 28.39 -5.61
C LEU A 2 -32.43 28.58 -6.51
N SER A 3 -32.14 29.80 -6.95
CA SER A 3 -31.03 30.10 -7.89
C SER A 3 -29.64 29.96 -7.27
N VAL A 4 -29.49 30.32 -5.99
CA VAL A 4 -28.21 30.19 -5.26
C VAL A 4 -27.95 28.72 -4.90
N GLU A 5 -28.98 28.00 -4.46
CA GLU A 5 -28.89 26.57 -4.16
C GLU A 5 -28.55 25.74 -5.40
N LEU A 6 -29.18 26.05 -6.54
CA LEU A 6 -28.88 25.39 -7.82
C LEU A 6 -27.46 25.69 -8.31
N ALA A 7 -27.01 26.94 -8.21
CA ALA A 7 -25.64 27.32 -8.56
C ALA A 7 -24.60 26.63 -7.67
N LEU A 8 -24.87 26.53 -6.38
CA LEU A 8 -24.02 25.81 -5.43
C LEU A 8 -23.98 24.30 -5.74
N ALA A 9 -25.14 23.70 -6.02
CA ALA A 9 -25.24 22.29 -6.39
C ALA A 9 -24.48 21.97 -7.68
N LEU A 10 -24.59 22.82 -8.70
CA LEU A 10 -23.84 22.69 -9.96
C LEU A 10 -22.33 22.88 -9.74
N GLY A 11 -21.94 23.85 -8.92
CA GLY A 11 -20.54 24.06 -8.54
C GLY A 11 -19.92 22.85 -7.83
N LEU A 12 -20.64 22.27 -6.87
CA LEU A 12 -20.22 21.05 -6.18
C LEU A 12 -20.14 19.86 -7.13
N ALA A 13 -21.15 19.67 -7.99
CA ALA A 13 -21.14 18.60 -8.99
C ALA A 13 -19.93 18.71 -9.93
N ALA A 14 -19.64 19.92 -10.42
CA ALA A 14 -18.47 20.19 -11.26
C ALA A 14 -17.15 19.93 -10.52
N ALA A 15 -17.07 20.26 -9.23
CA ALA A 15 -15.87 20.00 -8.42
C ALA A 15 -15.66 18.51 -8.12
N PHE A 16 -16.73 17.73 -7.91
CA PHE A 16 -16.61 16.29 -7.65
C PHE A 16 -16.46 15.44 -8.92
N ALA A 17 -16.96 15.89 -10.07
CA ALA A 17 -16.97 15.11 -11.31
C ALA A 17 -15.59 14.53 -11.70
N PRO A 18 -14.46 15.28 -11.63
CA PRO A 18 -13.14 14.74 -11.92
C PRO A 18 -12.73 13.58 -11.01
N ARG A 19 -13.30 13.51 -9.80
CA ARG A 19 -12.92 12.52 -8.78
C ARG A 19 -13.79 11.26 -8.75
N LEU A 20 -14.97 11.30 -9.37
CA LEU A 20 -15.89 10.16 -9.42
C LEU A 20 -15.27 8.88 -10.01
N PRO A 21 -14.39 8.92 -11.03
CA PRO A 21 -13.75 7.71 -11.53
C PRO A 21 -12.91 6.97 -10.48
N HIS A 22 -12.31 7.66 -9.51
CA HIS A 22 -11.53 7.01 -8.45
C HIS A 22 -12.41 6.16 -7.53
N LEU A 23 -13.69 6.49 -7.38
CA LEU A 23 -14.65 5.67 -6.61
C LEU A 23 -14.92 4.32 -7.29
N ARG A 24 -14.65 4.20 -8.59
CA ARG A 24 -14.80 2.94 -9.34
C ARG A 24 -13.54 2.07 -9.30
N ARG A 25 -12.38 2.63 -8.91
CA ARG A 25 -11.13 1.85 -8.83
C ARG A 25 -11.27 0.74 -7.77
N ARG A 26 -10.99 -0.49 -8.19
CA ARG A 26 -11.02 -1.69 -7.33
C ARG A 26 -9.61 -2.18 -7.04
N TYR A 27 -9.50 -3.04 -6.04
CA TYR A 27 -8.25 -3.77 -5.81
C TYR A 27 -7.98 -4.67 -7.03
N ASP A 28 -6.77 -4.60 -7.55
CA ASP A 28 -6.36 -5.37 -8.71
C ASP A 28 -5.76 -6.70 -8.26
N ALA A 29 -6.60 -7.73 -8.21
CA ALA A 29 -6.20 -9.08 -7.82
C ALA A 29 -5.32 -9.80 -8.86
N THR A 30 -5.17 -9.24 -10.07
CA THR A 30 -4.25 -9.79 -11.08
C THR A 30 -2.82 -9.35 -10.81
N ALA A 31 -2.63 -8.12 -10.35
CA ALA A 31 -1.32 -7.58 -9.99
C ALA A 31 -0.94 -7.91 -8.53
N LEU A 32 -1.89 -7.79 -7.60
CA LEU A 32 -1.63 -7.83 -6.16
C LEU A 32 -2.31 -9.01 -5.47
N SER A 33 -1.73 -9.47 -4.37
CA SER A 33 -2.31 -10.49 -3.49
C SER A 33 -2.32 -9.96 -2.05
N PRO A 34 -3.48 -9.82 -1.39
CA PRO A 34 -3.54 -9.22 -0.06
C PRO A 34 -2.87 -10.11 1.00
N ILE A 35 -2.43 -9.52 2.10
CA ILE A 35 -1.96 -10.22 3.30
C ILE A 35 -3.17 -10.93 3.94
N THR A 36 -3.34 -12.20 3.64
CA THR A 36 -4.49 -13.00 4.11
C THR A 36 -4.27 -13.65 5.48
N ARG A 37 -3.01 -13.85 5.89
CA ARG A 37 -2.71 -14.48 7.18
C ARG A 37 -2.87 -13.45 8.30
N ARG A 38 -3.79 -13.73 9.24
CA ARG A 38 -3.90 -12.97 10.49
C ARG A 38 -2.55 -13.01 11.22
N PRO A 39 -2.02 -11.88 11.69
CA PRO A 39 -0.77 -11.88 12.43
C PRO A 39 -0.89 -12.76 13.68
N GLU A 40 0.23 -13.36 14.08
CA GLU A 40 0.31 -14.18 15.29
C GLU A 40 0.10 -13.32 16.54
N ALA A 41 -0.20 -13.96 17.67
CA ALA A 41 -0.45 -13.26 18.93
C ALA A 41 0.76 -12.47 19.43
N ASP A 42 1.99 -12.94 19.13
CA ASP A 42 3.20 -12.16 19.32
C ASP A 42 3.30 -11.11 18.21
N PRO A 43 3.24 -9.81 18.54
CA PRO A 43 3.23 -8.76 17.54
C PRO A 43 4.61 -8.55 16.90
N GLY A 44 5.66 -9.23 17.37
CA GLY A 44 7.04 -9.08 16.90
C GLY A 44 7.66 -7.74 17.30
N ASP A 45 8.81 -7.41 16.70
CA ASP A 45 9.63 -6.24 17.06
C ASP A 45 8.89 -4.89 16.85
N GLU A 46 8.53 -4.21 17.95
CA GLU A 46 7.89 -2.88 17.93
C GLU A 46 8.81 -1.77 17.42
N ALA A 47 10.13 -1.85 17.67
CA ALA A 47 11.07 -0.85 17.17
C ALA A 47 11.16 -0.92 15.64
N LEU A 48 11.16 -2.13 15.09
CA LEU A 48 11.07 -2.33 13.64
C LEU A 48 9.77 -1.72 13.08
N LYS A 49 8.63 -1.96 13.73
CA LYS A 49 7.33 -1.43 13.26
C LYS A 49 7.29 0.10 13.29
N ALA A 50 7.90 0.74 14.30
CA ALA A 50 8.05 2.19 14.34
C ALA A 50 8.90 2.70 13.16
N ARG A 51 10.02 2.03 12.86
CA ARG A 51 10.88 2.35 11.70
C ARG A 51 10.15 2.18 10.37
N LEU A 52 9.37 1.11 10.22
CA LEU A 52 8.55 0.87 9.04
C LEU A 52 7.49 1.95 8.86
N ASN A 53 6.81 2.37 9.94
CA ASN A 53 5.83 3.44 9.88
C ASN A 53 6.45 4.77 9.44
N ALA A 54 7.64 5.11 9.94
CA ALA A 54 8.37 6.30 9.52
C ALA A 54 8.72 6.22 8.02
N TRP A 55 9.31 5.11 7.59
CA TRP A 55 9.71 4.89 6.19
C TRP A 55 8.52 4.91 5.21
N VAL A 56 7.40 4.28 5.56
CA VAL A 56 6.20 4.26 4.70
C VAL A 56 5.68 5.67 4.46
N ARG A 57 5.73 6.53 5.48
CA ARG A 57 5.25 7.93 5.42
C ARG A 57 6.25 8.88 4.78
N ASP A 58 7.54 8.58 4.87
CA ASP A 58 8.58 9.39 4.26
C ASP A 58 8.37 9.51 2.75
N GLY A 59 8.39 10.75 2.23
CA GLY A 59 8.13 11.06 0.82
C GLY A 59 6.74 10.66 0.29
N ALA A 60 5.78 10.30 1.15
CA ALA A 60 4.42 9.86 0.73
C ALA A 60 3.50 11.02 0.29
N GLY A 61 3.94 12.26 0.51
CA GLY A 61 3.16 13.47 0.28
C GLY A 61 1.96 13.61 1.23
N SER A 62 1.34 14.79 1.23
CA SER A 62 0.13 15.03 2.02
C SER A 62 -1.10 14.34 1.43
N GLY A 63 -1.08 13.93 0.15
CA GLY A 63 -2.25 13.42 -0.55
C GLY A 63 -3.31 14.50 -0.86
N ALA A 64 -3.08 15.75 -0.44
CA ALA A 64 -3.95 16.87 -0.75
C ALA A 64 -3.56 17.52 -2.08
N ALA A 65 -4.55 18.01 -2.81
CA ALA A 65 -4.40 18.83 -4.00
C ALA A 65 -5.20 20.12 -3.83
N LEU A 66 -4.73 21.22 -4.44
CA LEU A 66 -5.44 22.50 -4.40
C LEU A 66 -6.72 22.48 -5.23
N LEU A 67 -6.66 21.84 -6.40
CA LEU A 67 -7.75 21.81 -7.37
C LEU A 67 -8.28 20.37 -7.51
N PRO A 68 -9.58 20.18 -7.76
CA PRO A 68 -10.18 18.85 -7.84
C PRO A 68 -9.64 18.01 -9.00
N TRP A 69 -9.18 18.64 -10.09
CA TRP A 69 -8.54 17.95 -11.22
C TRP A 69 -7.01 17.80 -11.08
N ALA A 70 -6.40 18.39 -10.06
CA ALA A 70 -4.96 18.28 -9.84
C ALA A 70 -4.63 17.01 -9.05
N THR A 71 -3.46 16.43 -9.34
CA THR A 71 -2.90 15.31 -8.57
C THR A 71 -2.08 15.85 -7.40
N ALA A 72 -2.17 15.20 -6.25
CA ALA A 72 -1.35 15.55 -5.10
C ALA A 72 0.13 15.33 -5.42
N HIS A 73 1.00 16.21 -4.95
CA HIS A 73 2.44 16.04 -5.13
C HIS A 73 2.94 14.84 -4.32
N LEU A 74 3.72 13.98 -4.98
CA LEU A 74 4.35 12.79 -4.39
C LEU A 74 5.87 12.93 -4.52
N PRO A 75 6.57 13.36 -3.46
CA PRO A 75 8.03 13.51 -3.51
C PRO A 75 8.74 12.20 -3.83
N THR A 76 8.25 11.08 -3.30
CA THR A 76 8.82 9.75 -3.52
C THR A 76 7.71 8.77 -3.87
N PRO A 77 7.33 8.70 -5.18
CA PRO A 77 6.27 7.82 -5.66
C PRO A 77 6.56 6.34 -5.39
N LEU A 78 7.83 5.92 -5.51
CA LEU A 78 8.29 4.57 -5.18
C LEU A 78 9.46 4.66 -4.22
N SER A 79 9.37 3.97 -3.08
CA SER A 79 10.50 3.79 -2.16
C SER A 79 10.68 2.31 -1.85
N ARG A 80 11.93 1.88 -1.70
CA ARG A 80 12.30 0.49 -1.43
C ARG A 80 13.07 0.37 -0.12
N LEU A 81 12.74 -0.64 0.67
CA LEU A 81 13.48 -1.03 1.86
C LEU A 81 13.79 -2.53 1.81
N GLN A 82 14.96 -2.93 2.28
CA GLN A 82 15.33 -4.33 2.43
C GLN A 82 15.48 -4.66 3.91
N LEU A 83 14.94 -5.80 4.33
CA LEU A 83 15.08 -6.31 5.68
C LEU A 83 15.81 -7.66 5.68
N PRO A 84 16.54 -7.98 6.77
CA PRO A 84 17.06 -9.32 6.97
C PRO A 84 15.92 -10.34 7.13
N ASP A 85 16.26 -11.61 6.95
CA ASP A 85 15.39 -12.76 7.20
C ASP A 85 14.90 -12.79 8.66
N GLY A 86 13.75 -13.44 8.91
CA GLY A 86 13.20 -13.63 10.26
C GLY A 86 12.35 -12.46 10.77
N GLN A 87 12.01 -11.50 9.90
CA GLN A 87 11.19 -10.33 10.24
C GLN A 87 9.75 -10.44 9.72
N GLU A 88 9.37 -11.60 9.18
CA GLU A 88 8.10 -11.81 8.48
C GLU A 88 6.91 -11.50 9.39
N ASN A 89 6.96 -11.93 10.64
CA ASN A 89 5.84 -11.74 11.58
C ASN A 89 5.63 -10.26 11.92
N ALA A 90 6.71 -9.52 12.25
CA ALA A 90 6.63 -8.09 12.53
C ALA A 90 6.11 -7.30 11.31
N VAL A 91 6.53 -7.68 10.10
CA VAL A 91 6.08 -7.07 8.85
C VAL A 91 4.62 -7.39 8.55
N ARG A 92 4.18 -8.63 8.75
CA ARG A 92 2.77 -9.02 8.64
C ARG A 92 1.90 -8.24 9.61
N HIS A 93 2.31 -8.15 10.87
CA HIS A 93 1.60 -7.39 11.90
C HIS A 93 1.55 -5.89 11.55
N PHE A 94 2.65 -5.34 11.02
CA PHE A 94 2.67 -3.96 10.55
C PHE A 94 1.71 -3.74 9.38
N GLY A 95 1.80 -4.57 8.33
CA GLY A 95 0.93 -4.51 7.15
C GLY A 95 -0.55 -4.65 7.51
N TYR A 96 -0.87 -5.57 8.42
CA TYR A 96 -2.22 -5.78 8.94
C TYR A 96 -2.80 -4.53 9.63
N ARG A 97 -1.99 -3.88 10.48
CA ARG A 97 -2.40 -2.64 11.13
C ARG A 97 -2.50 -1.49 10.12
N LEU A 98 -1.54 -1.38 9.21
CA LEU A 98 -1.47 -0.34 8.19
C LEU A 98 -2.65 -0.39 7.21
N ALA A 99 -3.10 -1.60 6.85
CA ALA A 99 -4.27 -1.81 6.00
C ALA A 99 -5.61 -1.53 6.72
N GLY A 100 -5.57 -1.28 8.03
CA GLY A 100 -6.77 -0.99 8.82
C GLY A 100 -7.63 -2.21 9.11
N TYR A 101 -7.16 -3.45 8.87
CA TYR A 101 -7.94 -4.66 9.13
C TYR A 101 -8.36 -4.78 10.61
N HIS A 102 -7.49 -4.36 11.53
CA HIS A 102 -7.82 -4.28 12.97
C HIS A 102 -9.06 -3.42 13.26
N GLN A 103 -9.29 -2.34 12.51
CA GLN A 103 -10.47 -1.49 12.71
C GLN A 103 -11.78 -2.14 12.25
N LEU A 104 -11.71 -3.16 11.39
CA LEU A 104 -12.88 -3.94 10.99
C LEU A 104 -13.19 -5.04 12.00
N ASP A 105 -12.16 -5.60 12.64
CA ASP A 105 -12.30 -6.63 13.67
C ASP A 105 -12.83 -6.05 14.99
N GLU A 106 -12.35 -4.86 15.37
CA GLU A 106 -12.67 -4.21 16.65
C GLU A 106 -14.02 -3.48 16.65
N ARG A 107 -14.52 -3.11 15.47
CA ARG A 107 -15.79 -2.37 15.33
C ARG A 107 -16.97 -3.31 15.11
N GLY A 108 -18.11 -3.00 15.74
CA GLY A 108 -19.38 -3.66 15.43
C GLY A 108 -19.80 -3.47 13.95
N ARG A 109 -20.75 -4.30 13.48
CA ARG A 109 -21.16 -4.36 12.05
C ARG A 109 -21.46 -2.98 11.43
N LEU A 110 -22.17 -2.12 12.15
CA LEU A 110 -22.49 -0.76 11.69
C LEU A 110 -21.27 0.15 11.60
N GLY A 111 -20.37 0.07 12.60
CA GLY A 111 -19.11 0.81 12.60
C GLY A 111 -18.18 0.39 11.45
N GLY A 112 -18.16 -0.90 11.11
CA GLY A 112 -17.44 -1.42 9.96
C GLY A 112 -17.99 -0.89 8.61
N ILE A 113 -19.31 -0.78 8.46
CA ILE A 113 -19.93 -0.21 7.26
C ILE A 113 -19.61 1.28 7.13
N LEU A 114 -19.79 2.06 8.20
CA LEU A 114 -19.47 3.49 8.21
C LEU A 114 -17.99 3.75 7.87
N TYR A 115 -17.10 2.94 8.43
CA TYR A 115 -15.68 3.00 8.10
C TYR A 115 -15.43 2.73 6.61
N ARG A 116 -16.00 1.65 6.06
CA ARG A 116 -15.85 1.33 4.62
C ARG A 116 -16.35 2.45 3.72
N ILE A 117 -17.50 3.05 4.06
CA ILE A 117 -18.04 4.20 3.32
C ILE A 117 -17.06 5.38 3.41
N GLY A 118 -16.60 5.74 4.61
CA GLY A 118 -15.66 6.85 4.80
C GLY A 118 -14.38 6.68 3.99
N VAL A 119 -13.81 5.47 3.99
CA VAL A 119 -12.61 5.16 3.20
C VAL A 119 -12.91 5.16 1.69
N GLN A 120 -14.11 4.72 1.26
CA GLN A 120 -14.52 4.78 -0.15
C GLN A 120 -14.70 6.22 -0.64
N MET A 121 -15.26 7.11 0.19
CA MET A 121 -15.53 8.50 -0.15
C MET A 121 -14.29 9.39 -0.16
N ARG A 122 -13.17 8.90 0.39
CA ARG A 122 -11.93 9.65 0.58
C ARG A 122 -11.42 10.38 -0.68
N PRO A 123 -11.47 9.81 -1.90
CA PRO A 123 -11.00 10.50 -3.10
C PRO A 123 -11.75 11.81 -3.40
N LEU A 124 -12.97 11.97 -2.88
CA LEU A 124 -13.73 13.22 -3.02
C LEU A 124 -13.27 14.33 -2.08
N LEU A 125 -12.48 14.01 -1.06
CA LEU A 125 -11.95 14.98 -0.10
C LEU A 125 -10.53 15.41 -0.50
N TRP A 126 -10.35 15.79 -1.76
CA TRP A 126 -9.03 16.02 -2.38
C TRP A 126 -8.21 17.12 -1.69
N PHE A 127 -8.88 18.08 -1.05
CA PHE A 127 -8.25 19.22 -0.38
C PHE A 127 -7.78 18.89 1.05
N LEU A 128 -8.20 17.75 1.61
CA LEU A 128 -7.84 17.37 2.98
C LEU A 128 -6.55 16.53 2.99
N PRO A 129 -5.58 16.86 3.86
CA PRO A 129 -4.37 16.06 4.00
C PRO A 129 -4.69 14.64 4.50
N ARG A 130 -3.83 13.69 4.14
CA ARG A 130 -3.86 12.29 4.55
C ARG A 130 -3.82 12.21 6.06
N ARG A 131 -4.72 11.41 6.62
CA ARG A 131 -4.70 11.17 8.07
C ARG A 131 -3.64 10.12 8.41
N PRO A 132 -3.01 10.21 9.59
CA PRO A 132 -2.04 9.20 10.02
C PRO A 132 -2.61 7.77 10.08
N ASP A 133 -3.90 7.63 10.34
CA ASP A 133 -4.65 6.36 10.46
C ASP A 133 -5.36 5.94 9.16
N GLU A 134 -5.13 6.66 8.05
CA GLU A 134 -5.73 6.33 6.77
C GLU A 134 -5.19 4.98 6.26
N PRO A 135 -6.06 4.01 5.90
CA PRO A 135 -5.61 2.67 5.55
C PRO A 135 -4.89 2.67 4.21
N TRP A 136 -3.79 1.92 4.17
CA TRP A 136 -3.08 1.60 2.95
C TRP A 136 -3.67 0.33 2.33
N ASP A 137 -3.43 0.12 1.04
CA ASP A 137 -3.52 -1.21 0.48
C ASP A 137 -2.25 -1.99 0.82
N ASP A 138 -2.37 -3.30 0.86
CA ASP A 138 -1.26 -4.20 1.10
C ASP A 138 -1.21 -5.32 0.05
N ALA A 139 0.00 -5.82 -0.18
CA ALA A 139 0.23 -7.02 -0.95
C ALA A 139 1.42 -7.83 -0.40
N TRP A 140 1.29 -9.16 -0.41
CA TRP A 140 2.36 -10.10 -0.13
C TRP A 140 2.60 -10.97 -1.35
N LEU A 141 3.79 -10.88 -1.95
CA LEU A 141 4.17 -11.60 -3.14
C LEU A 141 5.35 -12.51 -2.81
N ASP A 142 5.08 -13.80 -2.70
CA ASP A 142 6.10 -14.86 -2.58
C ASP A 142 6.37 -15.56 -3.92
N GLU A 143 5.44 -15.45 -4.87
CA GLU A 143 5.61 -15.91 -6.25
C GLU A 143 5.07 -14.87 -7.23
N VAL A 144 5.81 -14.61 -8.31
CA VAL A 144 5.41 -13.67 -9.39
C VAL A 144 5.77 -14.28 -10.73
N ASP A 145 4.73 -14.67 -11.48
CA ASP A 145 4.84 -15.11 -12.86
C ASP A 145 4.90 -13.90 -13.82
N ASP A 146 5.18 -14.16 -15.09
CA ASP A 146 5.34 -13.08 -16.07
C ASP A 146 4.01 -12.35 -16.37
N ASN A 147 2.87 -13.03 -16.20
CA ASN A 147 1.55 -12.41 -16.31
C ASN A 147 1.31 -11.38 -15.20
N ARG A 148 1.60 -11.75 -13.94
CA ARG A 148 1.51 -10.84 -12.80
C ARG A 148 2.54 -9.72 -12.91
N LEU A 149 3.74 -9.99 -13.39
CA LEU A 149 4.74 -8.96 -13.66
C LEU A 149 4.23 -7.93 -14.69
N ALA A 150 3.60 -8.40 -15.76
CA ALA A 150 2.98 -7.52 -16.76
C ALA A 150 1.79 -6.75 -16.19
N ALA A 151 1.00 -7.35 -15.29
CA ALA A 151 -0.07 -6.68 -14.57
C ALA A 151 0.48 -5.57 -13.65
N LEU A 152 1.56 -5.84 -12.90
CA LEU A 152 2.23 -4.85 -12.04
C LEU A 152 2.72 -3.62 -12.82
N ALA A 153 3.20 -3.80 -14.05
CA ALA A 153 3.68 -2.69 -14.89
C ALA A 153 2.56 -1.76 -15.38
N ARG A 154 1.31 -2.27 -15.48
CA ARG A 154 0.13 -1.52 -15.92
C ARG A 154 -0.77 -1.09 -14.76
N TRP A 155 -0.51 -1.61 -13.57
CA TRP A 155 -1.29 -1.37 -12.38
C TRP A 155 -1.25 0.11 -12.00
N ILE A 156 -2.41 0.63 -11.59
CA ILE A 156 -2.56 1.99 -11.09
C ILE A 156 -3.01 1.87 -9.63
N PRO A 157 -2.21 2.34 -8.65
CA PRO A 157 -2.62 2.27 -7.26
C PRO A 157 -3.89 3.08 -7.06
N ARG A 158 -4.86 2.49 -6.38
CA ARG A 158 -6.10 3.16 -5.95
C ARG A 158 -5.93 3.91 -4.61
N ARG A 159 -4.89 3.55 -3.85
CA ARG A 159 -4.54 4.04 -2.51
C ARG A 159 -3.03 3.91 -2.31
N PRO A 160 -2.44 4.58 -1.30
CA PRO A 160 -1.09 4.27 -0.83
C PRO A 160 -0.95 2.76 -0.62
N THR A 161 0.09 2.13 -1.16
CA THR A 161 0.22 0.66 -1.16
C THR A 161 1.56 0.21 -0.62
N LEU A 162 1.54 -0.75 0.30
CA LEU A 162 2.70 -1.51 0.77
C LEU A 162 2.74 -2.86 0.05
N ILE A 163 3.82 -3.14 -0.68
CA ILE A 163 4.05 -4.42 -1.35
C ILE A 163 5.25 -5.09 -0.67
N VAL A 164 5.04 -6.28 -0.14
CA VAL A 164 6.07 -7.12 0.48
C VAL A 164 6.47 -8.21 -0.51
N LEU A 165 7.76 -8.26 -0.84
CA LEU A 165 8.39 -9.33 -1.60
C LEU A 165 9.07 -10.28 -0.62
N ASP A 166 8.67 -11.55 -0.65
CA ASP A 166 9.14 -12.58 0.25
C ASP A 166 9.75 -13.72 -0.55
N ARG A 167 10.93 -14.23 -0.14
CA ARG A 167 11.58 -15.41 -0.76
C ARG A 167 11.85 -15.33 -2.28
N LEU A 168 11.78 -14.15 -2.90
CA LEU A 168 12.08 -13.95 -4.32
C LEU A 168 13.58 -13.82 -4.60
N SER A 169 14.02 -14.27 -5.78
CA SER A 169 15.39 -14.08 -6.25
C SER A 169 15.70 -12.60 -6.47
N ALA A 170 16.97 -12.22 -6.32
CA ALA A 170 17.39 -10.83 -6.56
C ALA A 170 17.01 -10.34 -7.96
N SER A 171 17.16 -11.18 -8.99
CA SER A 171 16.76 -10.84 -10.37
C SER A 171 15.27 -10.56 -10.49
N ARG A 172 14.41 -11.38 -9.85
CA ARG A 172 12.96 -11.18 -9.88
C ARG A 172 12.54 -9.94 -9.10
N VAL A 173 13.20 -9.65 -7.98
CA VAL A 173 13.01 -8.41 -7.21
C VAL A 173 13.30 -7.18 -8.08
N GLU A 174 14.39 -7.17 -8.84
CA GLU A 174 14.71 -6.04 -9.73
C GLU A 174 13.71 -5.90 -10.88
N GLN A 175 13.24 -7.01 -11.47
CA GLN A 175 12.19 -6.97 -12.49
C GLN A 175 10.88 -6.36 -11.94
N ILE A 176 10.48 -6.76 -10.73
CA ILE A 176 9.30 -6.20 -10.07
C ILE A 176 9.51 -4.72 -9.74
N ALA A 177 10.68 -4.34 -9.23
CA ALA A 177 11.00 -2.95 -8.95
C ALA A 177 10.91 -2.08 -10.22
N ALA A 178 11.38 -2.58 -11.36
CA ALA A 178 11.27 -1.90 -12.65
C ALA A 178 9.82 -1.78 -13.13
N ALA A 179 9.02 -2.85 -13.00
CA ALA A 179 7.59 -2.83 -13.32
C ALA A 179 6.85 -1.79 -12.44
N LEU A 180 7.11 -1.80 -11.14
CA LEU A 180 6.55 -0.83 -10.20
C LEU A 180 7.05 0.60 -10.45
N GLY A 181 8.28 0.78 -10.94
CA GLY A 181 8.78 2.08 -11.37
C GLY A 181 7.96 2.66 -12.53
N THR A 182 7.54 1.80 -13.47
CA THR A 182 6.63 2.19 -14.56
C THR A 182 5.25 2.62 -14.02
N ALA A 183 4.69 1.85 -13.08
CA ALA A 183 3.44 2.20 -12.41
C ALA A 183 3.56 3.51 -11.61
N ALA A 184 4.65 3.69 -10.88
CA ALA A 184 4.92 4.85 -10.03
C ALA A 184 4.99 6.16 -10.81
N GLY A 185 5.51 6.14 -12.05
CA GLY A 185 5.55 7.31 -12.93
C GLY A 185 4.17 7.87 -13.30
N LYS A 186 3.10 7.07 -13.13
CA LYS A 186 1.70 7.46 -13.40
C LYS A 186 0.84 7.46 -12.12
N ALA A 187 1.44 7.15 -10.97
CA ALA A 187 0.71 6.92 -9.75
C ALA A 187 0.32 8.23 -9.06
N GLU A 188 -0.92 8.27 -8.58
CA GLU A 188 -1.42 9.33 -7.70
C GLU A 188 -1.24 8.98 -6.21
N HIS A 189 -0.70 7.80 -5.94
CA HIS A 189 -0.47 7.29 -4.61
C HIS A 189 0.93 6.67 -4.48
N PRO A 190 1.55 6.78 -3.29
CA PRO A 190 2.86 6.21 -3.05
C PRO A 190 2.81 4.68 -3.02
N ILE A 191 3.85 4.08 -3.57
CA ILE A 191 4.15 2.65 -3.57
C ILE A 191 5.36 2.44 -2.66
N ARG A 192 5.26 1.49 -1.73
CA ARG A 192 6.33 1.12 -0.80
C ARG A 192 6.67 -0.34 -1.01
N LEU A 193 7.87 -0.60 -1.49
CA LEU A 193 8.37 -1.93 -1.79
C LEU A 193 9.28 -2.42 -0.67
N LEU A 194 8.81 -3.41 0.09
CA LEU A 194 9.59 -4.03 1.14
C LEU A 194 10.09 -5.39 0.65
N VAL A 195 11.40 -5.63 0.74
CA VAL A 195 12.01 -6.90 0.33
C VAL A 195 12.54 -7.62 1.56
N LEU A 196 12.03 -8.82 1.81
CA LEU A 196 12.53 -9.73 2.83
C LEU A 196 13.60 -10.61 2.21
N LYS A 197 14.81 -10.60 2.77
CA LYS A 197 15.88 -11.48 2.29
C LYS A 197 15.49 -12.93 2.57
N ALA A 198 15.68 -13.79 1.57
CA ALA A 198 15.52 -15.22 1.76
C ALA A 198 16.49 -15.73 2.82
N LYS A 199 16.02 -16.68 3.64
CA LYS A 199 16.84 -17.41 4.60
C LYS A 199 18.08 -17.98 3.91
N THR A 200 19.25 -17.42 4.23
CA THR A 200 20.51 -17.97 3.77
C THR A 200 20.65 -19.35 4.42
N THR A 201 20.32 -20.40 3.69
CA THR A 201 20.62 -21.76 4.13
C THR A 201 22.14 -21.90 4.01
N GLN A 202 22.85 -21.59 5.08
CA GLN A 202 24.29 -21.78 5.14
C GLN A 202 24.53 -23.28 4.93
N PRO A 203 25.28 -23.71 3.90
CA PRO A 203 25.63 -25.10 3.76
C PRO A 203 26.41 -25.47 5.03
N HIS A 204 25.90 -26.48 5.74
CA HIS A 204 26.54 -27.03 6.92
C HIS A 204 27.96 -27.43 6.52
N ARG A 205 28.96 -26.63 6.90
CA ARG A 205 30.37 -26.92 6.65
C ARG A 205 30.66 -28.21 7.44
N ALA A 206 30.72 -29.33 6.73
CA ALA A 206 31.08 -30.63 7.30
C ALA A 206 32.40 -30.44 8.05
N ARG A 207 32.33 -30.67 9.36
CA ARG A 207 33.48 -30.70 10.26
C ARG A 207 34.01 -32.14 10.25
N GLY A 208 35.27 -32.30 9.90
CA GLY A 208 36.01 -33.57 9.86
C GLY A 208 36.62 -33.74 8.47
N GLU A 209 37.92 -33.91 8.28
CA GLU A 209 38.89 -34.62 9.10
C GLU A 209 40.25 -33.89 9.10
N LYS A 210 40.96 -33.96 10.22
CA LYS A 210 42.42 -33.82 10.25
C LYS A 210 43.00 -35.21 10.56
N PRO A 211 44.12 -35.61 9.93
CA PRO A 211 44.80 -36.87 10.19
C PRO A 211 45.39 -36.94 11.60
#